data_AF-A0A7L4LY00-F1
#
_entry.id   AF-A0A7L4LY00-F1
#
_cell.length_a   1.000
_cell.length_b   1.000
_cell.length_c   1.000
_cell.angle_alpha   90.00
_cell.angle_beta   90.00
_cell.angle_gamma   90.00
#
_symmetry.space_group_name_H-M   'P 1'
#
loop_
_entity.id
_entity.type
_entity.pdbx_description
1 polymer ?
#
loop_
_entity_poly.entity_id
_entity_poly.type
_entity_poly.pdbx_seq_one_letter_code
_entity_poly.pdbx_strand_id
1 'polypeptide(L)'
;MTREQYILATQQNSLPRTEHPQFYPVGIYGWRKRCLYFFVLLLLVTMIVNLAMTIWILKVMNFTVDGMGNLRVTKKGIRLEGISEFLLPLYVKEIHSRKDSPLVLQSDRNVTVNARNHMGQLTGQLTVGADAVEAQCKRFEVRASEGGKVLFSADEDEIVIGADRLKVTGTEGAVFGHSVETPHIRAEPSQDLKLESPTRSLVMEAPRGVQVNAAAGDLKATCRKELHLQSTEGEIFLNADTIRLGNLPVGSFSSSSSSSSSSSSSSSSPSSSAPRQTIYELCVCPNGKLYLSPAGAGSTCQSSSNICLWS
;
A
#
# COMPACT_ATOMS: atom_id res chain seq x y z
N MET A 1 32.03 -69.10 -118.48
CA MET A 1 31.23 -69.69 -117.39
C MET A 1 30.86 -68.56 -116.43
N THR A 2 29.63 -68.28 -115.99
CA THR A 2 28.24 -68.77 -116.27
C THR A 2 27.34 -68.12 -115.19
N ARG A 3 26.14 -67.54 -115.38
CA ARG A 3 25.25 -67.13 -116.50
C ARG A 3 24.38 -65.95 -115.96
N GLU A 4 23.75 -65.00 -116.67
CA GLU A 4 23.87 -64.38 -118.01
C GLU A 4 22.94 -63.13 -118.08
N GLN A 5 23.01 -62.34 -119.17
CA GLN A 5 21.93 -61.68 -119.99
C GLN A 5 20.52 -61.40 -119.39
N TYR A 6 19.75 -60.37 -119.80
CA TYR A 6 19.98 -59.17 -120.62
C TYR A 6 18.84 -58.12 -120.41
N ILE A 7 19.19 -56.86 -120.67
CA ILE A 7 18.46 -55.73 -121.30
C ILE A 7 17.03 -55.96 -121.87
N LEU A 8 16.25 -54.85 -121.93
CA LEU A 8 15.02 -54.57 -122.72
C LEU A 8 13.67 -54.98 -122.08
N ALA A 9 12.54 -54.27 -122.29
CA ALA A 9 12.28 -52.87 -122.68
C ALA A 9 10.79 -52.50 -122.44
N THR A 10 10.36 -51.34 -122.95
CA THR A 10 9.04 -50.98 -123.53
C THR A 10 8.00 -52.12 -123.69
N GLN A 11 6.67 -51.92 -123.51
CA GLN A 11 5.87 -50.70 -123.34
C GLN A 11 4.40 -51.02 -122.95
N GLN A 12 3.64 -49.97 -122.60
CA GLN A 12 2.19 -49.87 -122.37
C GLN A 12 1.27 -50.85 -123.14
N ASN A 13 0.29 -51.45 -122.44
CA ASN A 13 -1.12 -51.67 -122.82
C ASN A 13 -1.84 -52.44 -121.68
N SER A 14 -3.15 -52.34 -121.42
CA SER A 14 -4.18 -51.36 -121.87
C SER A 14 -5.48 -51.46 -121.03
N LEU A 15 -6.14 -50.31 -120.81
CA LEU A 15 -7.59 -50.15 -120.56
C LEU A 15 -8.20 -50.72 -119.23
N PRO A 16 -9.45 -50.31 -118.85
CA PRO A 16 -9.78 -50.09 -117.43
C PRO A 16 -10.93 -50.94 -116.85
N ARG A 17 -11.16 -50.81 -115.53
CA ARG A 17 -12.48 -51.03 -114.91
C ARG A 17 -12.67 -50.18 -113.64
N THR A 18 -13.91 -49.73 -113.41
CA THR A 18 -14.33 -48.91 -112.26
C THR A 18 -14.89 -49.78 -111.13
N GLU A 19 -14.51 -49.49 -109.88
CA GLU A 19 -15.25 -49.79 -108.64
C GLU A 19 -14.92 -48.72 -107.58
N HIS A 20 -15.81 -48.46 -106.61
CA HIS A 20 -15.63 -47.42 -105.58
C HIS A 20 -15.17 -48.02 -104.20
N PRO A 21 -15.22 -47.32 -103.04
CA PRO A 21 -14.00 -46.94 -102.34
C PRO A 21 -13.79 -47.67 -100.99
N GLN A 22 -12.54 -47.92 -100.61
CA GLN A 22 -12.18 -48.46 -99.29
C GLN A 22 -11.55 -47.39 -98.40
N PHE A 23 -12.35 -46.82 -97.48
CA PHE A 23 -11.84 -46.11 -96.32
C PHE A 23 -11.24 -47.11 -95.33
N TYR A 24 -10.04 -46.85 -94.81
CA TYR A 24 -9.40 -47.67 -93.77
C TYR A 24 -9.57 -47.04 -92.37
N PRO A 25 -10.50 -47.51 -91.52
CA PRO A 25 -10.55 -47.14 -90.12
C PRO A 25 -9.56 -48.00 -89.30
N VAL A 26 -8.56 -47.38 -88.67
CA VAL A 26 -7.60 -48.08 -87.77
C VAL A 26 -8.26 -48.35 -86.40
N GLY A 27 -9.22 -49.28 -86.40
CA GLY A 27 -10.16 -49.53 -85.31
C GLY A 27 -9.63 -50.44 -84.19
N ILE A 28 -8.72 -49.96 -83.35
CA ILE A 28 -8.34 -50.69 -82.12
C ILE A 28 -9.50 -50.60 -81.10
N TYR A 29 -10.25 -51.70 -81.03
CA TYR A 29 -11.43 -52.00 -80.19
C TYR A 29 -11.01 -52.94 -79.02
N GLY A 30 -11.73 -53.11 -77.91
CA GLY A 30 -12.89 -52.38 -77.39
C GLY A 30 -12.97 -52.36 -75.85
N TRP A 31 -12.01 -52.95 -75.12
CA TRP A 31 -11.96 -52.97 -73.64
C TRP A 31 -10.88 -52.08 -73.03
N ARG A 32 -9.61 -52.17 -73.48
CA ARG A 32 -8.51 -51.35 -72.92
C ARG A 32 -8.77 -49.84 -73.05
N LYS A 33 -9.35 -49.38 -74.17
CA LYS A 33 -9.84 -47.99 -74.31
C LYS A 33 -10.92 -47.64 -73.29
N ARG A 34 -11.91 -48.52 -73.04
CA ARG A 34 -12.96 -48.28 -72.03
C ARG A 34 -12.40 -48.19 -70.62
N CYS A 35 -11.43 -49.05 -70.28
CA CYS A 35 -10.69 -48.97 -69.02
C CYS A 35 -9.91 -47.64 -68.89
N LEU A 36 -9.21 -47.22 -69.95
CA LEU A 36 -8.50 -45.93 -69.96
C LEU A 36 -9.46 -44.74 -69.84
N TYR A 37 -10.57 -44.71 -70.58
CA TYR A 37 -11.57 -43.65 -70.45
C TYR A 37 -12.26 -43.66 -69.07
N PHE A 38 -12.52 -44.83 -68.49
CA PHE A 38 -13.03 -44.95 -67.11
C PHE A 38 -12.02 -44.44 -66.09
N PHE A 39 -10.73 -44.75 -66.24
CA PHE A 39 -9.67 -44.26 -65.37
C PHE A 39 -9.46 -42.75 -65.51
N VAL A 40 -9.49 -42.20 -66.74
CA VAL A 40 -9.43 -40.76 -66.99
C VAL A 40 -10.68 -40.05 -66.44
N LEU A 41 -11.86 -40.65 -66.55
CA LEU A 41 -13.09 -40.13 -65.95
C LEU A 41 -13.04 -40.18 -64.42
N LEU A 42 -12.49 -41.24 -63.82
CA LEU A 42 -12.27 -41.34 -62.38
C LEU A 42 -11.29 -40.27 -61.90
N LEU A 43 -10.17 -40.06 -62.61
CA LEU A 43 -9.23 -38.96 -62.33
C LEU A 43 -9.86 -37.58 -62.51
N LEU A 44 -10.73 -37.38 -63.51
CA LEU A 44 -11.48 -36.15 -63.70
C LEU A 44 -12.43 -35.90 -62.53
N VAL A 45 -13.16 -36.94 -62.08
CA VAL A 45 -14.07 -36.88 -60.93
C VAL A 45 -13.31 -36.60 -59.64
N THR A 46 -12.17 -37.25 -59.37
CA THR A 46 -11.36 -36.94 -58.18
C THR A 46 -10.74 -35.55 -58.25
N MET A 47 -10.35 -35.07 -59.43
CA MET A 47 -9.90 -33.68 -59.61
C MET A 47 -11.03 -32.68 -59.31
N ILE A 48 -12.23 -32.91 -59.83
CA ILE A 48 -13.42 -32.07 -59.57
C ILE A 48 -13.79 -32.09 -58.08
N VAL A 49 -13.76 -33.26 -57.42
CA VAL A 49 -14.02 -33.38 -55.98
C VAL A 49 -12.95 -32.66 -55.16
N ASN A 50 -11.67 -32.79 -55.51
CA ASN A 50 -10.58 -32.08 -54.83
C ASN A 50 -10.68 -30.55 -55.03
N LEU A 51 -11.10 -30.09 -56.21
CA LEU A 51 -11.34 -28.67 -56.50
C LEU A 51 -12.57 -28.13 -55.75
N ALA A 52 -13.66 -28.90 -55.69
CA ALA A 52 -14.83 -28.57 -54.87
C ALA A 52 -14.49 -28.51 -53.37
N MET A 53 -13.72 -29.48 -52.87
CA MET A 53 -13.27 -29.52 -51.47
C MET A 53 -12.35 -28.35 -51.13
N THR A 54 -11.40 -27.99 -51.99
CA THR A 54 -10.51 -26.83 -51.74
C THR A 54 -11.26 -25.50 -51.78
N ILE A 55 -12.19 -25.30 -52.73
CA ILE A 55 -13.09 -24.12 -52.74
C ILE A 55 -13.98 -24.08 -51.49
N TRP A 56 -14.51 -25.23 -51.06
CA TRP A 56 -15.32 -25.33 -49.85
C TRP A 56 -14.52 -25.00 -48.58
N ILE A 57 -13.31 -25.54 -48.45
CA ILE A 57 -12.38 -25.24 -47.34
C ILE A 57 -12.03 -23.75 -47.29
N LEU A 58 -11.72 -23.13 -48.44
CA LEU A 58 -11.45 -21.69 -48.53
C LEU A 58 -12.65 -20.85 -48.06
N LYS A 59 -13.88 -21.24 -48.45
CA LYS A 59 -15.11 -20.59 -47.98
C LYS A 59 -15.33 -20.78 -46.48
N VAL A 60 -15.17 -21.99 -45.96
CA VAL A 60 -15.41 -22.33 -44.54
C VAL A 60 -14.41 -21.64 -43.62
N MET A 61 -13.13 -21.60 -43.99
CA MET A 61 -12.09 -20.87 -43.26
C MET A 61 -12.13 -19.34 -43.50
N ASN A 62 -13.13 -18.84 -44.24
CA ASN A 62 -13.32 -17.42 -44.57
C ASN A 62 -12.04 -16.77 -45.13
N PHE A 63 -11.37 -17.47 -46.07
CA PHE A 63 -10.29 -16.91 -46.85
C PHE A 63 -10.84 -15.99 -47.93
N THR A 64 -10.40 -14.75 -47.88
CA THR A 64 -10.70 -13.68 -48.83
C THR A 64 -9.38 -13.13 -49.37
N VAL A 65 -9.42 -12.39 -50.49
CA VAL A 65 -8.21 -11.78 -51.07
C VAL A 65 -7.53 -10.83 -50.07
N ASP A 66 -8.30 -10.20 -49.19
CA ASP A 66 -7.83 -9.29 -48.14
C ASP A 66 -7.41 -9.98 -46.83
N GLY A 67 -7.53 -11.31 -46.70
CA GLY A 67 -7.08 -12.07 -45.52
C GLY A 67 -8.01 -13.21 -45.05
N MET A 68 -7.74 -13.72 -43.84
CA MET A 68 -8.34 -14.91 -43.25
C MET A 68 -9.22 -14.53 -42.04
N GLY A 69 -10.55 -14.60 -42.18
CA GLY A 69 -11.48 -14.26 -41.11
C GLY A 69 -11.31 -12.82 -40.58
N ASN A 70 -10.93 -12.69 -39.31
CA ASN A 70 -10.68 -11.40 -38.65
C ASN A 70 -9.30 -10.80 -38.99
N LEU A 71 -8.39 -11.61 -39.56
CA LEU A 71 -7.03 -11.22 -39.91
C LEU A 71 -6.99 -10.62 -41.33
N ARG A 72 -6.78 -9.31 -41.46
CA ARG A 72 -6.64 -8.59 -42.72
C ARG A 72 -5.17 -8.31 -43.03
N VAL A 73 -4.75 -8.59 -44.26
CA VAL A 73 -3.39 -8.33 -44.75
C VAL A 73 -3.41 -7.08 -45.63
N THR A 74 -2.87 -5.98 -45.12
CA THR A 74 -2.85 -4.69 -45.82
C THR A 74 -1.45 -4.35 -46.32
N LYS A 75 -1.35 -3.39 -47.26
CA LYS A 75 -0.06 -2.83 -47.72
C LYS A 75 0.78 -2.18 -46.61
N LYS A 76 0.22 -1.95 -45.41
CA LYS A 76 0.90 -1.41 -44.24
C LYS A 76 1.24 -2.48 -43.18
N GLY A 77 0.97 -3.76 -43.47
CA GLY A 77 1.09 -4.86 -42.53
C GLY A 77 -0.25 -5.47 -42.13
N ILE A 78 -0.22 -6.31 -41.09
CA ILE A 78 -1.35 -7.08 -40.60
C ILE A 78 -2.27 -6.21 -39.74
N ARG A 79 -3.59 -6.30 -39.94
CA ARG A 79 -4.63 -5.64 -39.16
C ARG A 79 -5.63 -6.70 -38.70
N LEU A 80 -5.87 -6.79 -37.40
CA LEU A 80 -6.79 -7.75 -36.80
C LEU A 80 -8.06 -7.01 -36.36
N GLU A 81 -9.24 -7.50 -36.77
CA GLU A 81 -10.51 -6.78 -36.59
C GLU A 81 -11.53 -7.64 -35.82
N GLY A 82 -11.93 -7.17 -34.64
CA GLY A 82 -12.86 -7.88 -33.76
C GLY A 82 -12.14 -8.67 -32.65
N ILE A 83 -12.87 -9.60 -32.03
CA ILE A 83 -12.31 -10.50 -31.00
C ILE A 83 -11.34 -11.47 -31.68
N SER A 84 -10.20 -11.77 -31.05
CA SER A 84 -9.22 -12.74 -31.52
C SER A 84 -8.35 -13.25 -30.39
N GLU A 85 -7.98 -14.52 -30.47
CA GLU A 85 -7.20 -15.24 -29.47
C GLU A 85 -5.80 -15.57 -30.02
N PHE A 86 -4.81 -15.65 -29.12
CA PHE A 86 -3.43 -15.94 -29.47
C PHE A 86 -2.92 -17.12 -28.67
N LEU A 87 -2.55 -18.20 -29.37
CA LEU A 87 -2.04 -19.44 -28.77
C LEU A 87 -0.63 -19.28 -28.15
N LEU A 88 0.11 -18.24 -28.55
CA LEU A 88 1.50 -17.98 -28.16
C LEU A 88 1.69 -16.51 -27.76
N PRO A 89 2.70 -16.18 -26.94
CA PRO A 89 2.97 -14.81 -26.52
C PRO A 89 3.21 -13.85 -27.70
N LEU A 90 2.59 -12.68 -27.64
CA LEU A 90 2.84 -11.60 -28.59
C LEU A 90 4.03 -10.75 -28.16
N TYR A 91 5.02 -10.65 -29.03
CA TYR A 91 6.14 -9.73 -28.88
C TYR A 91 5.90 -8.50 -29.76
N VAL A 92 5.69 -7.35 -29.12
CA VAL A 92 5.39 -6.07 -29.76
C VAL A 92 6.31 -4.99 -29.19
N LYS A 93 6.76 -4.07 -30.04
CA LYS A 93 7.62 -2.94 -29.63
C LYS A 93 6.86 -1.88 -28.83
N GLU A 94 5.62 -1.62 -29.24
CA GLU A 94 4.76 -0.53 -28.78
C GLU A 94 3.32 -1.04 -28.69
N ILE A 95 2.59 -0.63 -27.65
CA ILE A 95 1.16 -0.89 -27.48
C ILE A 95 0.48 0.46 -27.29
N HIS A 96 -0.44 0.79 -28.20
CA HIS A 96 -1.20 2.05 -28.17
C HIS A 96 -2.68 1.74 -28.30
N SER A 97 -3.52 2.41 -27.51
CA SER A 97 -4.96 2.41 -27.75
C SER A 97 -5.32 3.34 -28.92
N ARG A 98 -6.58 3.31 -29.35
CA ARG A 98 -7.10 4.28 -30.32
C ARG A 98 -7.11 5.67 -29.68
N LYS A 99 -6.95 6.73 -30.49
CA LYS A 99 -7.18 8.12 -30.05
C LYS A 99 -8.51 8.20 -29.28
N ASP A 100 -8.47 8.93 -28.18
CA ASP A 100 -9.62 9.24 -27.32
C ASP A 100 -10.27 8.01 -26.66
N SER A 101 -9.50 6.92 -26.49
CA SER A 101 -9.90 5.74 -25.72
C SER A 101 -8.77 5.20 -24.83
N PRO A 102 -9.06 4.69 -23.62
CA PRO A 102 -8.04 4.07 -22.76
C PRO A 102 -7.52 2.75 -23.34
N LEU A 103 -6.34 2.31 -22.89
CA LEU A 103 -5.91 0.92 -23.04
C LEU A 103 -6.47 0.12 -21.86
N VAL A 104 -7.39 -0.80 -22.13
CA VAL A 104 -8.00 -1.66 -21.10
C VAL A 104 -7.37 -3.05 -21.15
N LEU A 105 -6.86 -3.51 -20.01
CA LEU A 105 -6.41 -4.88 -19.80
C LEU A 105 -7.34 -5.51 -18.75
N GLN A 106 -8.08 -6.53 -19.14
CA GLN A 106 -9.02 -7.25 -18.27
C GLN A 106 -8.67 -8.75 -18.28
N SER A 107 -8.81 -9.39 -17.12
CA SER A 107 -8.40 -10.78 -16.88
C SER A 107 -9.25 -11.38 -15.76
N ASP A 108 -9.44 -12.71 -15.78
CA ASP A 108 -10.01 -13.49 -14.66
C ASP A 108 -8.99 -13.72 -13.52
N ARG A 109 -7.71 -13.43 -13.79
CA ARG A 109 -6.55 -13.68 -12.94
C ARG A 109 -5.67 -12.45 -12.81
N ASN A 110 -4.74 -12.48 -11.87
CA ASN A 110 -3.79 -11.40 -11.61
C ASN A 110 -3.08 -10.92 -12.89
N VAL A 111 -3.03 -9.61 -13.09
CA VAL A 111 -2.33 -8.96 -14.21
C VAL A 111 -0.99 -8.42 -13.71
N THR A 112 0.11 -8.97 -14.23
CA THR A 112 1.47 -8.58 -13.82
C THR A 112 2.24 -7.89 -14.94
N VAL A 113 2.58 -6.61 -14.72
CA VAL A 113 3.45 -5.81 -15.58
C VAL A 113 4.89 -5.92 -15.04
N ASN A 114 5.83 -6.31 -15.91
CA ASN A 114 7.24 -6.51 -15.54
C ASN A 114 8.15 -5.53 -16.31
N ALA A 115 8.82 -4.62 -15.59
CA ALA A 115 9.90 -3.81 -16.15
C ALA A 115 11.22 -4.60 -16.11
N ARG A 116 12.01 -4.54 -17.18
CA ARG A 116 13.30 -5.24 -17.29
C ARG A 116 14.41 -4.34 -17.82
N ASN A 117 15.65 -4.57 -17.39
CA ASN A 117 16.82 -3.89 -17.94
C ASN A 117 17.29 -4.51 -19.27
N HIS A 118 18.33 -3.93 -19.87
CA HIS A 118 18.93 -4.38 -21.13
C HIS A 118 19.59 -5.77 -21.04
N MET A 119 19.85 -6.30 -19.84
CA MET A 119 20.30 -7.68 -19.59
C MET A 119 19.11 -8.65 -19.40
N GLY A 120 17.87 -8.18 -19.52
CA GLY A 120 16.65 -8.98 -19.32
C GLY A 120 16.27 -9.25 -17.86
N GLN A 121 17.03 -8.71 -16.89
CA GLN A 121 16.73 -8.85 -15.46
C GLN A 121 15.53 -7.96 -15.08
N LEU A 122 14.71 -8.43 -14.14
CA LEU A 122 13.59 -7.69 -13.57
C LEU A 122 14.10 -6.47 -12.78
N THR A 123 13.58 -5.27 -13.09
CA THR A 123 13.89 -4.02 -12.36
C THR A 123 12.69 -3.45 -11.62
N GLY A 124 11.49 -3.92 -11.94
CA GLY A 124 10.28 -3.61 -11.19
C GLY A 124 9.10 -4.47 -11.65
N GLN A 125 8.15 -4.70 -10.76
CA GLN A 125 6.94 -5.46 -11.02
C GLN A 125 5.72 -4.75 -10.41
N LEU A 126 4.63 -4.71 -11.16
CA LEU A 126 3.32 -4.27 -10.68
C LEU A 126 2.32 -5.40 -10.93
N THR A 127 1.75 -5.96 -9.87
CA THR A 127 0.75 -7.04 -9.93
C THR A 127 -0.58 -6.53 -9.41
N VAL A 128 -1.60 -6.55 -10.26
CA VAL A 128 -3.01 -6.29 -9.88
C VAL A 128 -3.68 -7.64 -9.66
N GLY A 129 -3.99 -7.97 -8.41
CA GLY A 129 -4.75 -9.16 -8.03
C GLY A 129 -6.23 -8.87 -7.77
N ALA A 130 -6.94 -9.85 -7.21
CA ALA A 130 -8.34 -9.68 -6.80
C ALA A 130 -8.49 -8.81 -5.54
N ASP A 131 -7.63 -9.05 -4.54
CA ASP A 131 -7.73 -8.40 -3.21
C ASP A 131 -6.80 -7.19 -3.04
N ALA A 132 -5.71 -7.12 -3.81
CA ALA A 132 -4.63 -6.15 -3.63
C ALA A 132 -3.92 -5.77 -4.93
N VAL A 133 -3.23 -4.62 -4.89
CA VAL A 133 -2.26 -4.19 -5.92
C VAL A 133 -0.88 -4.13 -5.29
N GLU A 134 0.04 -4.95 -5.77
CA GLU A 134 1.41 -5.07 -5.27
C GLU A 134 2.39 -4.38 -6.22
N ALA A 135 3.23 -3.48 -5.69
CA ALA A 135 4.30 -2.82 -6.43
C ALA A 135 5.66 -3.19 -5.82
N GLN A 136 6.48 -3.92 -6.58
CA GLN A 136 7.87 -4.24 -6.23
C GLN A 136 8.80 -3.38 -7.08
N CYS A 137 9.32 -2.30 -6.52
CA CYS A 137 10.20 -1.36 -7.22
C CYS A 137 11.04 -0.56 -6.23
N LYS A 138 12.20 -0.05 -6.66
CA LYS A 138 13.11 0.77 -5.82
C LYS A 138 12.50 2.10 -5.34
N ARG A 139 11.51 2.63 -6.07
CA ARG A 139 10.81 3.88 -5.76
C ARG A 139 9.42 3.87 -6.40
N PHE A 140 8.40 4.15 -5.60
CA PHE A 140 7.01 4.28 -6.01
C PHE A 140 6.53 5.70 -5.73
N GLU A 141 5.92 6.37 -6.72
CA GLU A 141 5.40 7.73 -6.59
C GLU A 141 3.95 7.83 -7.07
N VAL A 142 3.11 8.51 -6.29
CA VAL A 142 1.79 8.97 -6.69
C VAL A 142 1.83 10.49 -6.81
N ARG A 143 1.50 11.02 -7.99
CA ARG A 143 1.51 12.45 -8.30
C ARG A 143 0.12 12.96 -8.63
N ALA A 144 -0.16 14.21 -8.26
CA ALA A 144 -1.36 14.92 -8.67
C ALA A 144 -1.35 15.11 -10.21
N SER A 145 -2.51 14.94 -10.84
CA SER A 145 -2.72 15.18 -12.27
C SER A 145 -2.50 16.65 -12.65
N GLU A 146 -2.86 17.57 -11.75
CA GLU A 146 -2.58 18.99 -11.86
C GLU A 146 -1.28 19.34 -11.13
N GLY A 147 -0.39 20.09 -11.78
CA GLY A 147 0.86 20.59 -11.18
C GLY A 147 1.96 19.55 -10.88
N GLY A 148 1.68 18.24 -10.95
CA GLY A 148 2.68 17.18 -10.78
C GLY A 148 3.24 17.01 -9.36
N LYS A 149 2.62 17.67 -8.37
CA LYS A 149 2.94 17.57 -6.93
C LYS A 149 2.93 16.10 -6.50
N VAL A 150 3.98 15.66 -5.81
CA VAL A 150 4.02 14.33 -5.19
C VAL A 150 3.04 14.30 -4.02
N LEU A 151 2.11 13.35 -4.03
CA LEU A 151 1.14 13.12 -2.96
C LEU A 151 1.61 12.00 -2.02
N PHE A 152 2.28 11.00 -2.58
CA PHE A 152 2.91 9.89 -1.86
C PHE A 152 4.20 9.48 -2.59
N SER A 153 5.27 9.23 -1.85
CA SER A 153 6.50 8.58 -2.34
C SER A 153 6.95 7.54 -1.32
N ALA A 154 7.47 6.41 -1.79
CA ALA A 154 8.17 5.42 -0.97
C ALA A 154 9.35 4.85 -1.74
N ASP A 155 10.51 4.78 -1.10
CA ASP A 155 11.72 4.12 -1.62
C ASP A 155 12.46 3.34 -0.51
N GLU A 156 13.74 3.03 -0.73
CA GLU A 156 14.57 2.25 0.20
C GLU A 156 14.96 3.04 1.47
N ASP A 157 14.89 4.38 1.43
CA ASP A 157 15.32 5.27 2.52
C ASP A 157 14.14 5.89 3.31
N GLU A 158 13.09 6.39 2.64
CA GLU A 158 11.97 7.08 3.31
C GLU A 158 10.58 6.88 2.66
N ILE A 159 9.54 7.27 3.41
CA ILE A 159 8.15 7.37 2.93
C ILE A 159 7.66 8.81 3.15
N VAL A 160 7.38 9.52 2.05
CA VAL A 160 6.99 10.93 2.05
C VAL A 160 5.51 11.07 1.68
N ILE A 161 4.73 11.67 2.58
CA ILE A 161 3.31 11.98 2.35
C ILE A 161 3.18 13.48 2.08
N GLY A 162 3.02 13.85 0.82
CA GLY A 162 2.87 15.25 0.37
C GLY A 162 1.44 15.77 0.33
N ALA A 163 0.47 14.97 0.80
CA ALA A 163 -0.94 15.36 0.88
C ALA A 163 -1.21 16.32 2.06
N ASP A 164 -1.99 17.37 1.81
CA ASP A 164 -2.20 18.47 2.77
C ASP A 164 -3.05 18.08 4.01
N ARG A 165 -3.66 16.89 3.99
CA ARG A 165 -4.34 16.27 5.13
C ARG A 165 -4.25 14.74 5.07
N LEU A 166 -3.51 14.14 6.00
CA LEU A 166 -3.58 12.71 6.28
C LEU A 166 -4.71 12.46 7.32
N LYS A 167 -5.59 11.50 7.07
CA LYS A 167 -6.58 11.03 8.06
C LYS A 167 -6.40 9.53 8.29
N VAL A 168 -6.10 9.15 9.52
CA VAL A 168 -6.09 7.75 9.96
C VAL A 168 -7.50 7.38 10.41
N THR A 169 -8.01 6.23 9.95
CA THR A 169 -9.39 5.77 10.22
C THR A 169 -9.45 4.34 10.78
N GLY A 170 -8.31 3.77 11.21
CA GLY A 170 -8.30 2.51 11.96
C GLY A 170 -8.90 2.69 13.36
N THR A 171 -9.53 1.64 13.90
CA THR A 171 -10.15 1.68 15.24
C THR A 171 -9.13 1.96 16.34
N GLU A 172 -7.91 1.42 16.19
CA GLU A 172 -6.78 1.61 17.10
C GLU A 172 -5.97 2.89 16.79
N GLY A 173 -6.45 3.75 15.88
CA GLY A 173 -5.73 4.94 15.43
C GLY A 173 -4.42 4.62 14.71
N ALA A 174 -3.32 5.24 15.14
CA ALA A 174 -1.97 5.00 14.64
C ALA A 174 -1.00 4.76 15.81
N VAL A 175 -0.14 3.75 15.68
CA VAL A 175 0.90 3.43 16.65
C VAL A 175 2.25 3.88 16.12
N PHE A 176 2.89 4.81 16.84
CA PHE A 176 4.23 5.30 16.52
C PHE A 176 5.25 4.59 17.43
N GLY A 177 6.13 3.79 16.83
CA GLY A 177 7.18 3.05 17.58
C GLY A 177 8.36 3.91 18.05
N HIS A 178 8.42 5.16 17.60
CA HIS A 178 9.47 6.14 17.87
C HIS A 178 8.85 7.53 18.09
N SER A 179 9.68 8.54 18.33
CA SER A 179 9.25 9.95 18.46
C SER A 179 8.46 10.44 17.25
N VAL A 180 7.47 11.30 17.51
CA VAL A 180 6.76 12.08 16.48
C VAL A 180 7.09 13.56 16.71
N GLU A 181 7.73 14.19 15.73
CA GLU A 181 7.94 15.65 15.76
C GLU A 181 6.75 16.35 15.08
N THR A 182 6.20 17.38 15.73
CA THR A 182 5.14 18.22 15.17
C THR A 182 5.18 19.61 15.82
N PRO A 183 4.96 20.70 15.06
CA PRO A 183 4.91 22.05 15.62
C PRO A 183 3.64 22.31 16.45
N HIS A 184 2.59 21.50 16.33
CA HIS A 184 1.34 21.69 17.07
C HIS A 184 0.55 20.38 17.22
N ILE A 185 -0.11 20.22 18.38
CA ILE A 185 -1.03 19.12 18.67
C ILE A 185 -2.35 19.74 19.15
N ARG A 186 -3.46 19.32 18.55
CA ARG A 186 -4.80 19.85 18.84
C ARG A 186 -5.87 18.80 18.53
N ALA A 187 -6.91 18.73 19.36
CA ALA A 187 -8.10 17.91 19.09
C ALA A 187 -9.02 18.56 18.02
N GLU A 188 -9.97 17.77 17.49
CA GLU A 188 -11.04 18.31 16.65
C GLU A 188 -11.96 19.25 17.45
N PRO A 189 -12.67 20.21 16.82
CA PRO A 189 -13.64 21.05 17.51
C PRO A 189 -14.68 20.20 18.27
N SER A 190 -15.02 20.61 19.50
CA SER A 190 -15.89 19.87 20.44
C SER A 190 -15.37 18.51 20.95
N GLN A 191 -14.08 18.21 20.76
CA GLN A 191 -13.39 17.06 21.40
C GLN A 191 -12.24 17.54 22.29
N ASP A 192 -11.94 16.79 23.35
CA ASP A 192 -10.85 17.08 24.28
C ASP A 192 -9.52 16.49 23.78
N LEU A 193 -8.41 17.22 23.95
CA LEU A 193 -7.07 16.69 23.72
C LEU A 193 -6.63 15.85 24.92
N LYS A 194 -6.95 14.55 24.88
CA LYS A 194 -6.57 13.60 25.93
C LYS A 194 -5.17 13.03 25.67
N LEU A 195 -4.24 13.27 26.62
CA LEU A 195 -2.95 12.59 26.69
C LEU A 195 -2.97 11.66 27.90
N GLU A 196 -2.79 10.35 27.70
CA GLU A 196 -2.84 9.37 28.78
C GLU A 196 -1.77 8.28 28.69
N SER A 197 -1.39 7.72 29.83
CA SER A 197 -0.43 6.62 29.94
C SER A 197 -0.94 5.60 30.96
N PRO A 198 -1.79 4.63 30.53
CA PRO A 198 -2.52 3.77 31.48
C PRO A 198 -1.65 2.80 32.28
N THR A 199 -0.41 2.55 31.85
CA THR A 199 0.47 1.51 32.39
C THR A 199 1.78 2.03 32.99
N ARG A 200 2.13 3.31 32.77
CA ARG A 200 3.42 3.90 33.16
C ARG A 200 3.22 5.36 33.63
N SER A 201 4.00 6.29 33.09
CA SER A 201 3.92 7.74 33.33
C SER A 201 3.66 8.48 32.02
N LEU A 202 3.12 9.70 32.14
CA LEU A 202 3.20 10.74 31.11
C LEU A 202 4.22 11.76 31.61
N VAL A 203 5.15 12.18 30.75
CA VAL A 203 6.21 13.15 31.09
C VAL A 203 6.14 14.29 30.08
N MET A 204 6.25 15.53 30.56
CA MET A 204 6.31 16.73 29.73
C MET A 204 7.51 17.55 30.19
N GLU A 205 8.51 17.64 29.32
CA GLU A 205 9.80 18.29 29.58
C GLU A 205 10.14 19.23 28.42
N ALA A 206 10.73 20.39 28.72
CA ALA A 206 11.12 21.36 27.72
C ALA A 206 12.32 22.20 28.19
N PRO A 207 13.37 22.39 27.35
CA PRO A 207 14.60 23.08 27.75
C PRO A 207 14.43 24.59 27.99
N ARG A 208 13.29 25.17 27.60
CA ARG A 208 12.92 26.57 27.89
C ARG A 208 11.82 26.69 28.97
N GLY A 209 11.52 25.61 29.68
CA GLY A 209 10.40 25.51 30.60
C GLY A 209 9.08 25.15 29.92
N VAL A 210 8.13 24.66 30.71
CA VAL A 210 6.78 24.25 30.28
C VAL A 210 5.77 25.26 30.81
N GLN A 211 4.98 25.88 29.95
CA GLN A 211 3.88 26.77 30.34
C GLN A 211 2.53 26.07 30.12
N VAL A 212 1.80 25.82 31.21
CA VAL A 212 0.40 25.35 31.18
C VAL A 212 -0.50 26.54 31.45
N ASN A 213 -1.47 26.81 30.56
CA ASN A 213 -2.38 27.95 30.66
C ASN A 213 -3.80 27.55 30.25
N ALA A 214 -4.79 27.84 31.11
CA ALA A 214 -6.21 27.68 30.83
C ALA A 214 -6.83 29.05 30.55
N ALA A 215 -6.82 29.49 29.29
CA ALA A 215 -7.37 30.79 28.88
C ALA A 215 -8.90 30.90 29.06
N ALA A 216 -9.58 29.75 29.18
CA ALA A 216 -10.95 29.61 29.65
C ALA A 216 -11.10 28.24 30.34
N GLY A 217 -11.98 28.13 31.34
CA GLY A 217 -12.11 26.95 32.20
C GLY A 217 -11.15 26.93 33.39
N ASP A 218 -11.11 25.81 34.12
CA ASP A 218 -10.26 25.62 35.30
C ASP A 218 -9.03 24.73 35.02
N LEU A 219 -7.89 25.07 35.63
CA LEU A 219 -6.71 24.19 35.65
C LEU A 219 -6.76 23.29 36.89
N LYS A 220 -7.17 22.04 36.71
CA LYS A 220 -7.38 21.08 37.79
C LYS A 220 -6.34 19.96 37.81
N ALA A 221 -5.41 20.04 38.76
CA ALA A 221 -4.49 18.94 39.08
C ALA A 221 -5.04 18.05 40.21
N THR A 222 -5.00 16.73 40.05
CA THR A 222 -5.42 15.76 41.09
C THR A 222 -4.48 14.57 41.17
N CYS A 223 -3.94 14.29 42.36
CA CYS A 223 -3.08 13.14 42.64
C CYS A 223 -3.79 12.10 43.52
N ARG A 224 -3.50 10.81 43.33
CA ARG A 224 -4.00 9.73 44.22
C ARG A 224 -3.09 9.44 45.43
N LYS A 225 -1.79 9.74 45.32
CA LYS A 225 -0.79 9.55 46.39
C LYS A 225 -0.26 10.89 46.87
N GLU A 226 0.60 11.49 46.07
CA GLU A 226 1.39 12.68 46.39
C GLU A 226 1.41 13.62 45.18
N LEU A 227 1.51 14.92 45.44
CA LEU A 227 1.79 15.95 44.46
C LEU A 227 3.06 16.68 44.91
N HIS A 228 4.16 16.47 44.20
CA HIS A 228 5.43 17.13 44.48
C HIS A 228 5.52 18.42 43.66
N LEU A 229 5.57 19.55 44.34
CA LEU A 229 5.88 20.86 43.75
C LEU A 229 7.26 21.28 44.29
N GLN A 230 8.26 21.34 43.41
CA GLN A 230 9.64 21.64 43.77
C GLN A 230 10.21 22.66 42.78
N SER A 231 10.98 23.61 43.32
CA SER A 231 11.90 24.46 42.56
C SER A 231 13.31 24.19 43.06
N THR A 232 14.29 24.18 42.14
CA THR A 232 15.71 23.92 42.44
C THR A 232 16.51 25.20 42.68
N GLU A 233 16.21 26.26 41.93
CA GLU A 233 17.00 27.51 41.93
C GLU A 233 16.15 28.78 42.14
N GLY A 234 14.84 28.73 41.89
CA GLY A 234 13.90 29.84 42.07
C GLY A 234 12.86 29.58 43.19
N GLU A 235 11.82 30.42 43.24
CA GLU A 235 10.71 30.30 44.18
C GLU A 235 9.46 29.61 43.59
N ILE A 236 8.58 29.10 44.45
CA ILE A 236 7.24 28.64 44.08
C ILE A 236 6.25 29.76 44.39
N PHE A 237 5.97 30.61 43.42
CA PHE A 237 5.06 31.75 43.56
C PHE A 237 3.60 31.34 43.31
N LEU A 238 2.77 31.41 44.36
CA LEU A 238 1.32 31.15 44.30
C LEU A 238 0.56 32.46 44.44
N ASN A 239 0.01 32.98 43.34
CA ASN A 239 -0.74 34.23 43.31
C ASN A 239 -2.22 33.97 43.01
N ALA A 240 -3.07 34.15 44.02
CA ALA A 240 -4.53 34.00 43.93
C ALA A 240 -5.21 34.74 45.09
N ASP A 241 -6.46 35.17 44.89
CA ASP A 241 -7.25 35.87 45.93
C ASP A 241 -7.49 35.01 47.19
N THR A 242 -7.41 33.69 47.08
CA THR A 242 -7.53 32.77 48.21
C THR A 242 -6.81 31.44 47.93
N ILE A 243 -5.86 31.07 48.79
CA ILE A 243 -5.21 29.75 48.79
C ILE A 243 -5.80 28.93 49.94
N ARG A 244 -6.20 27.67 49.68
CA ARG A 244 -6.83 26.79 50.68
C ARG A 244 -6.11 25.45 50.79
N LEU A 245 -5.44 25.24 51.92
CA LEU A 245 -4.83 23.96 52.29
C LEU A 245 -5.78 23.22 53.24
N GLY A 246 -6.61 22.34 52.67
CA GLY A 246 -7.58 21.54 53.43
C GLY A 246 -6.97 20.30 54.07
N ASN A 247 -7.58 19.82 55.16
CA ASN A 247 -7.27 18.55 55.83
C ASN A 247 -5.79 18.39 56.25
N LEU A 248 -5.10 19.49 56.58
CA LEU A 248 -3.76 19.43 57.19
C LEU A 248 -3.85 18.67 58.53
N PRO A 249 -2.95 17.71 58.80
CA PRO A 249 -2.98 16.95 60.06
C PRO A 249 -2.60 17.87 61.22
N VAL A 250 -3.49 17.98 62.21
CA VAL A 250 -3.23 18.72 63.44
C VAL A 250 -2.31 17.90 64.34
N GLY A 251 -1.16 18.45 64.71
CA GLY A 251 -0.22 17.80 65.63
C GLY A 251 -0.78 17.76 67.05
N SER A 252 -0.97 16.56 67.61
CA SER A 252 -1.34 16.39 69.02
C SER A 252 -0.09 16.21 69.89
N PHE A 253 0.06 17.03 70.93
CA PHE A 253 1.13 16.86 71.91
C PHE A 253 0.92 15.58 72.74
N SER A 254 1.80 14.59 72.58
CA SER A 254 1.83 13.41 73.46
C SER A 254 2.50 13.76 74.78
N SER A 255 1.71 14.00 75.83
CA SER A 255 2.17 14.20 77.21
C SER A 255 2.68 12.91 77.89
N SER A 256 3.27 11.99 77.12
CA SER A 256 3.74 10.66 77.55
C SER A 256 5.02 10.69 78.39
N SER A 257 5.20 11.75 79.19
CA SER A 257 6.21 11.90 80.23
C SER A 257 5.61 12.12 81.63
N SER A 258 4.28 12.15 81.77
CA SER A 258 3.58 12.48 83.02
C SER A 258 2.58 11.44 83.54
N SER A 259 2.64 10.18 83.09
CA SER A 259 1.69 9.12 83.54
C SER A 259 2.27 7.69 83.57
N SER A 260 3.40 7.49 84.24
CA SER A 260 3.94 6.15 84.60
C SER A 260 4.09 6.01 86.12
N SER A 261 2.94 6.02 86.82
CA SER A 261 2.87 6.06 88.28
C SER A 261 3.07 4.69 88.98
N SER A 262 4.30 4.18 89.03
CA SER A 262 4.74 3.21 90.07
C SER A 262 6.25 2.90 90.03
N SER A 263 6.97 3.16 91.14
CA SER A 263 8.32 2.63 91.51
C SER A 263 9.51 2.89 90.55
N SER A 264 10.73 3.22 91.00
CA SER A 264 11.26 3.42 92.37
C SER A 264 12.56 4.26 92.37
N SER A 265 13.01 4.65 93.58
CA SER A 265 14.42 4.87 93.96
C SER A 265 15.30 5.85 93.16
N SER A 266 15.33 7.10 93.64
CA SER A 266 16.55 7.87 93.98
C SER A 266 17.83 7.79 93.11
N SER A 267 18.22 8.92 92.53
CA SER A 267 19.60 9.47 92.66
C SER A 267 19.67 10.91 92.11
N SER A 268 20.74 11.64 92.43
CA SER A 268 20.89 13.08 92.19
C SER A 268 21.96 13.42 91.14
N SER A 269 21.66 14.30 90.19
CA SER A 269 22.62 15.18 89.50
C SER A 269 21.91 16.28 88.67
N PRO A 270 22.44 17.50 88.56
CA PRO A 270 21.84 18.58 87.76
C PRO A 270 22.58 18.80 86.42
N SER A 271 22.04 18.30 85.30
CA SER A 271 22.58 18.63 83.97
C SER A 271 21.60 18.42 82.79
N SER A 272 21.85 19.21 81.73
CA SER A 272 21.39 19.05 80.33
C SER A 272 19.88 19.03 79.99
N SER A 273 19.51 20.01 79.14
CA SER A 273 18.41 19.99 78.16
C SER A 273 17.00 19.57 78.61
N ALA A 274 16.08 20.54 78.58
CA ALA A 274 14.65 20.27 78.44
C ALA A 274 14.36 19.34 77.24
N PRO A 275 13.30 18.51 77.28
CA PRO A 275 12.99 17.58 76.21
C PRO A 275 12.74 18.32 74.90
N ARG A 276 13.49 17.98 73.86
CA ARG A 276 13.28 18.53 72.51
C ARG A 276 11.91 18.10 72.00
N GLN A 277 10.97 19.05 71.90
CA GLN A 277 9.74 18.84 71.13
C GLN A 277 10.13 18.53 69.68
N THR A 278 9.69 17.36 69.19
CA THR A 278 9.91 16.89 67.82
C THR A 278 8.75 17.26 66.89
N ILE A 279 7.67 17.83 67.44
CA ILE A 279 6.47 18.24 66.73
C ILE A 279 6.27 19.74 66.97
N TYR A 280 6.08 20.46 65.86
CA TYR A 280 5.80 21.89 65.84
C TYR A 280 4.50 22.13 65.09
N GLU A 281 3.72 23.12 65.53
CA GLU A 281 2.59 23.65 64.76
C GLU A 281 3.11 24.65 63.72
N LEU A 282 2.51 24.66 62.52
CA LEU A 282 2.81 25.64 61.48
C LEU A 282 1.72 26.71 61.45
N CYS A 283 2.03 27.87 62.00
CA CYS A 283 1.11 28.98 62.17
C CYS A 283 1.14 29.94 60.98
N VAL A 284 -0.04 30.36 60.52
CA VAL A 284 -0.21 31.30 59.40
C VAL A 284 -0.64 32.67 59.94
N CYS A 285 0.13 33.70 59.63
CA CYS A 285 -0.16 35.07 60.04
C CYS A 285 -1.19 35.75 59.14
N PRO A 286 -1.95 36.75 59.64
CA PRO A 286 -2.79 37.63 58.81
C PRO A 286 -2.02 38.38 57.71
N ASN A 287 -0.69 38.52 57.85
CA ASN A 287 0.21 39.12 56.85
C ASN A 287 0.88 38.09 55.91
N GLY A 288 0.38 36.85 55.86
CA GLY A 288 0.87 35.78 54.99
C GLY A 288 2.17 35.09 55.44
N LYS A 289 2.85 35.58 56.48
CA LYS A 289 4.05 34.92 57.00
C LYS A 289 3.70 33.59 57.67
N LEU A 290 4.57 32.60 57.48
CA LEU A 290 4.52 31.31 58.17
C LEU A 290 5.56 31.31 59.30
N TYR A 291 5.21 30.73 60.45
CA TYR A 291 6.16 30.49 61.54
C TYR A 291 5.86 29.17 62.26
N LEU A 292 6.88 28.61 62.91
CA LEU A 292 6.74 27.41 63.73
C LEU A 292 6.52 27.80 65.19
N SER A 293 5.54 27.17 65.84
CA SER A 293 5.34 27.23 67.30
C SER A 293 5.46 25.83 67.92
N PRO A 294 5.79 25.70 69.22
CA PRO A 294 5.87 24.41 69.88
C PRO A 294 4.47 23.77 69.98
N ALA A 295 4.31 22.51 69.60
CA ALA A 295 2.99 21.87 69.62
C ALA A 295 2.46 21.67 71.04
N GLY A 296 1.20 22.08 71.28
CA GLY A 296 0.57 22.10 72.61
C GLY A 296 -0.59 21.12 72.81
N ALA A 297 -1.25 21.21 73.98
CA ALA A 297 -2.51 20.50 74.26
C ALA A 297 -3.73 21.16 73.58
N GLY A 298 -3.56 22.39 73.12
CA GLY A 298 -4.38 23.13 72.18
C GLY A 298 -3.45 24.07 71.39
N SER A 299 -3.94 24.69 70.32
CA SER A 299 -3.03 25.39 69.40
C SER A 299 -2.28 26.55 70.05
N THR A 300 -0.98 26.63 69.79
CA THR A 300 -0.07 27.66 70.32
C THR A 300 0.12 28.85 69.37
N CYS A 301 -0.58 28.86 68.24
CA CYS A 301 -0.59 29.97 67.30
C CYS A 301 -1.26 31.22 67.88
N GLN A 302 -0.49 32.30 68.08
CA GLN A 302 -0.97 33.59 68.57
C GLN A 302 -0.57 34.73 67.63
N SER A 303 -1.53 35.61 67.35
CA SER A 303 -1.29 36.86 66.62
C SER A 303 -1.75 38.03 67.47
N SER A 304 -0.82 38.95 67.76
CA SER A 304 -1.09 40.16 68.54
C SER A 304 -0.57 41.36 67.74
N SER A 305 -1.44 42.35 67.50
CA SER A 305 -1.10 43.60 66.76
C SER A 305 -0.28 43.41 65.46
N ASN A 306 -0.64 42.40 64.64
CA ASN A 306 0.06 41.97 63.41
C ASN A 306 1.48 41.40 63.59
N ILE A 307 1.93 41.24 64.84
CA ILE A 307 3.14 40.52 65.23
C ILE A 307 2.73 39.07 65.55
N CYS A 308 3.46 38.13 64.93
CA CYS A 308 3.29 36.71 65.17
C CYS A 308 4.44 36.20 66.03
N LEU A 309 4.09 35.64 67.18
CA LEU A 309 5.01 34.98 68.11
C LEU A 309 4.30 33.75 68.69
N TRP A 310 5.07 32.89 69.36
CA TRP A 310 4.55 31.88 70.27
C TRP A 310 4.86 32.30 71.70
N SER A 311 4.08 31.81 72.66
CA SER A 311 4.22 32.04 74.11
C SER A 311 4.60 30.76 74.85
#